data_AF-A0A7S6MDD7-F1
#
_entry.id   AF-A0A7S6MDD7-F1
#
_cell.length_a   1.000
_cell.length_b   1.000
_cell.length_c   1.000
_cell.angle_alpha   90.00
_cell.angle_beta   90.00
_cell.angle_gamma   90.00
#
_symmetry.space_group_name_H-M   'P 1'
#
loop_
_entity.id
_entity.type
_entity.pdbx_description
1 polymer ?
#
loop_
_entity_poly.entity_id
_entity_poly.type
_entity_poly.pdbx_seq_one_letter_code
_entity_poly.pdbx_strand_id
1 'polypeptide(L)'
;MTEDVLDMMIGSTVKAADPKAAREAFEKAQQHERAGERYQAIEHYRRAVELDATKNEYKFRLAFHLDLVGEEHEALALYEEIANNPSPPLNALLNLAVMYEDRGDINRAEKCLRQILDTQPTHPRATLYMKDVLASRNMVYDEEHVRDVAKRNALLDTPVTDFELSVRARNCLKKMQIRTLGDLLKVTEAELLSYKNFGETSLVEIKAMLAAKGLKLGQGLEGTGRIRREVYEELKGKAPEAVLNKPISVLDLSVRARKALQLLNIQTLGDLATRTEAELMGVKNFGATSLMEVKEKLAHHGLQLRTLD
;
A
#
# COMPACT_ATOMS: atom_id res chain seq x y z
N MET A 1 -30.37 34.07 5.32
CA MET A 1 -29.33 35.11 5.42
C MET A 1 -28.19 34.49 6.22
N THR A 2 -27.59 33.36 5.83
CA THR A 2 -26.85 33.03 4.59
C THR A 2 -25.74 34.03 4.27
N GLU A 3 -24.56 33.43 4.11
CA GLU A 3 -23.31 33.89 3.47
C GLU A 3 -22.20 34.27 4.46
N ASP A 4 -21.37 33.30 4.81
CA ASP A 4 -20.15 32.84 4.09
C ASP A 4 -18.99 33.83 4.27
N VAL A 5 -18.17 33.54 5.27
CA VAL A 5 -16.86 34.18 5.52
C VAL A 5 -15.79 33.48 4.65
N LEU A 6 -16.16 33.11 3.43
CA LEU A 6 -15.32 32.38 2.48
C LEU A 6 -14.70 33.30 1.41
N ASP A 7 -14.48 34.59 1.75
CA ASP A 7 -14.04 35.63 0.80
C ASP A 7 -12.65 36.21 1.10
N MET A 8 -11.71 35.38 1.55
CA MET A 8 -10.29 35.74 1.62
C MET A 8 -9.44 34.63 1.01
N MET A 9 -9.29 34.62 -0.32
CA MET A 9 -8.12 34.16 -1.11
C MET A 9 -8.49 33.74 -2.55
N ILE A 10 -9.27 34.55 -3.26
CA ILE A 10 -9.37 34.44 -4.74
C ILE A 10 -9.00 35.79 -5.33
N GLY A 11 -7.70 36.08 -5.32
CA GLY A 11 -7.15 37.36 -5.75
C GLY A 11 -5.83 37.24 -6.51
N SER A 12 -5.55 36.10 -7.17
CA SER A 12 -4.51 36.06 -8.19
C SER A 12 -5.14 36.40 -9.53
N THR A 13 -5.00 37.65 -9.93
CA THR A 13 -5.24 38.07 -11.31
C THR A 13 -4.34 37.23 -12.22
N VAL A 14 -4.92 36.28 -12.95
CA VAL A 14 -4.19 35.52 -13.97
C VAL A 14 -3.82 36.50 -15.07
N LYS A 15 -2.62 37.08 -14.97
CA LYS A 15 -2.03 37.91 -16.00
C LYS A 15 -2.06 37.08 -17.29
N ALA A 16 -2.70 37.60 -18.33
CA ALA A 16 -2.70 36.93 -19.63
C ALA A 16 -1.24 36.66 -20.03
N ALA A 17 -0.94 35.41 -20.39
CA ALA A 17 0.40 35.00 -20.75
C ALA A 17 0.91 35.90 -21.89
N ASP A 18 2.18 36.32 -21.81
CA ASP A 18 2.87 37.03 -22.89
C ASP A 18 3.97 36.11 -23.45
N PRO A 19 3.65 35.25 -24.44
CA PRO A 19 4.58 34.24 -24.92
C PRO A 19 5.82 34.83 -25.56
N LYS A 20 5.71 36.04 -26.14
CA LYS A 20 6.85 36.72 -26.78
C LYS A 20 7.80 37.25 -25.71
N ALA A 21 7.30 37.98 -24.73
CA ALA A 21 8.13 38.48 -23.64
C ALA A 21 8.70 37.34 -22.79
N ALA A 22 7.93 36.25 -22.57
CA ALA A 22 8.40 35.07 -21.86
C ALA A 22 9.58 34.40 -22.59
N ARG A 23 9.49 34.26 -23.92
CA ARG A 23 10.57 33.72 -24.74
C ARG A 23 11.82 34.62 -24.71
N GLU A 24 11.65 35.93 -24.84
CA GLU A 24 12.77 36.89 -24.75
C GLU A 24 13.46 36.83 -23.38
N ALA A 25 12.71 36.70 -22.29
CA ALA A 25 13.26 36.51 -20.95
C ALA A 25 14.03 35.18 -20.84
N PHE A 26 13.49 34.09 -21.40
CA PHE A 26 14.13 32.78 -21.40
C PHE A 26 15.44 32.77 -22.22
N GLU A 27 15.46 33.43 -23.38
CA GLU A 27 16.67 33.55 -24.21
C GLU A 27 17.76 34.36 -23.49
N LYS A 28 17.40 35.44 -22.77
CA LYS A 28 18.34 36.18 -21.90
C LYS A 28 18.86 35.32 -20.76
N ALA A 29 18.01 34.53 -20.13
CA ALA A 29 18.43 33.60 -19.07
C ALA A 29 19.49 32.62 -19.59
N GLN A 30 19.32 32.07 -20.80
CA GLN A 30 20.32 31.19 -21.42
C GLN A 30 21.64 31.90 -21.73
N GLN A 31 21.62 33.20 -22.05
CA GLN A 31 22.85 33.97 -22.26
C GLN A 31 23.65 34.09 -20.96
N HIS A 32 22.98 34.46 -19.86
CA HIS A 32 23.59 34.50 -18.53
C HIS A 32 24.06 33.11 -18.06
N GLU A 33 23.30 32.05 -18.36
CA GLU A 33 23.72 30.66 -18.10
C GLU A 33 25.05 30.35 -18.79
N ARG A 34 25.19 30.68 -20.08
CA ARG A 34 26.42 30.46 -20.85
C ARG A 34 27.58 31.34 -20.37
N ALA A 35 27.29 32.51 -19.81
CA ALA A 35 28.28 33.39 -19.20
C ALA A 35 28.70 32.93 -17.78
N GLY A 36 28.02 31.94 -17.20
CA GLY A 36 28.26 31.46 -15.84
C GLY A 36 27.63 32.35 -14.75
N GLU A 37 26.81 33.32 -15.13
CA GLU A 37 26.17 34.30 -14.25
C GLU A 37 24.88 33.74 -13.65
N ARG A 38 25.02 32.76 -12.75
CA ARG A 38 23.90 31.94 -12.24
C ARG A 38 22.73 32.73 -11.65
N TYR A 39 23.00 33.71 -10.79
CA TYR A 39 21.93 34.51 -10.17
C TYR A 39 21.15 35.34 -11.19
N GLN A 40 21.84 35.90 -12.19
CA GLN A 40 21.18 36.66 -13.26
C GLN A 40 20.35 35.73 -14.17
N ALA A 41 20.85 34.53 -14.44
CA ALA A 41 20.08 33.51 -15.15
C ALA A 41 18.79 33.15 -14.40
N ILE A 42 18.86 32.92 -13.08
CA ILE A 42 17.69 32.63 -12.23
C ILE A 42 16.65 33.75 -12.30
N GLU A 43 17.06 35.01 -12.17
CA GLU A 43 16.14 36.16 -12.26
C GLU A 43 15.40 36.18 -13.61
N HIS A 44 16.11 35.95 -14.71
CA HIS A 44 15.50 35.90 -16.03
C HIS A 44 14.64 34.64 -16.27
N TYR A 45 15.00 33.50 -15.69
CA TYR A 45 14.16 32.30 -15.70
C TYR A 45 12.88 32.48 -14.90
N ARG A 46 12.96 33.07 -13.70
CA ARG A 46 11.80 33.42 -12.87
C ARG A 46 10.87 34.36 -13.63
N ARG A 47 11.44 35.36 -14.29
CA ARG A 47 10.68 36.27 -15.15
C ARG A 47 9.98 35.55 -16.31
N ALA A 48 10.63 34.58 -16.95
CA ALA A 48 10.01 33.79 -18.01
C ALA A 48 8.81 32.96 -17.50
N VAL A 49 8.93 32.35 -16.32
CA VAL A 49 7.84 31.59 -15.69
C VAL A 49 6.68 32.49 -15.27
N GLU A 50 6.94 33.69 -14.74
CA GLU A 50 5.91 34.67 -14.42
C GLU A 50 5.10 35.13 -15.65
N LEU A 51 5.77 35.22 -16.81
CA LEU A 51 5.16 35.67 -18.06
C LEU A 51 4.41 34.56 -18.79
N ASP A 52 4.82 33.30 -18.62
CA ASP A 52 4.13 32.12 -19.14
C ASP A 52 4.35 30.89 -18.25
N ALA A 53 3.46 30.73 -17.26
CA ALA A 53 3.50 29.60 -16.33
C ALA A 53 3.09 28.26 -16.96
N THR A 54 2.57 28.23 -18.20
CA THR A 54 2.15 26.98 -18.84
C THR A 54 3.34 26.17 -19.39
N LYS A 55 4.50 26.81 -19.53
CA LYS A 55 5.71 26.21 -20.10
C LYS A 55 6.52 25.47 -19.06
N ASN A 56 6.36 24.15 -19.05
CA ASN A 56 7.18 23.24 -18.22
C ASN A 56 8.69 23.37 -18.50
N GLU A 57 9.09 23.74 -19.72
CA GLU A 57 10.49 23.99 -20.05
C GLU A 57 11.10 25.12 -19.20
N TYR A 58 10.36 26.22 -19.01
CA TYR A 58 10.82 27.38 -18.26
C TYR A 58 10.94 27.04 -16.77
N LYS A 59 9.91 26.36 -16.24
CA LYS A 59 9.90 25.85 -14.87
C LYS A 59 11.05 24.88 -14.62
N PHE A 60 11.29 23.95 -15.54
CA PHE A 60 12.36 22.96 -15.40
C PHE A 60 13.75 23.61 -15.34
N ARG A 61 14.01 24.61 -16.20
CA ARG A 61 15.28 25.35 -16.19
C ARG A 61 15.45 26.18 -14.93
N LEU A 62 14.39 26.86 -14.50
CA LEU A 62 14.39 27.60 -13.24
C LEU A 62 14.71 26.67 -12.06
N ALA A 63 13.97 25.56 -11.93
CA ALA A 63 14.14 24.59 -10.86
C ALA A 63 15.58 24.01 -10.83
N PHE A 64 16.14 23.70 -12.00
CA PHE A 64 17.51 23.22 -12.10
C PHE A 64 18.54 24.23 -11.59
N HIS A 65 18.40 25.51 -11.94
CA HIS A 65 19.34 26.53 -11.48
C HIS A 65 19.14 26.91 -10.01
N LEU A 66 17.91 26.85 -9.50
CA LEU A 66 17.62 27.02 -8.08
C LEU A 66 18.25 25.91 -7.24
N ASP A 67 18.15 24.66 -7.70
CA ASP A 67 18.80 23.50 -7.08
C ASP A 67 20.32 23.68 -7.00
N LEU A 68 20.94 24.15 -8.10
CA LEU A 68 22.38 24.43 -8.13
C LEU A 68 22.87 25.53 -7.17
N VAL A 69 21.99 26.40 -6.68
CA VAL A 69 22.32 27.44 -5.69
C VAL A 69 21.81 27.11 -4.28
N GLY A 70 21.16 25.95 -4.09
CA GLY A 70 20.64 25.51 -2.80
C GLY A 70 19.26 26.08 -2.43
N GLU A 71 18.55 26.70 -3.37
CA GLU A 71 17.17 27.19 -3.16
C GLU A 71 16.17 26.05 -3.33
N GLU A 72 16.32 25.03 -2.50
CA GLU A 72 15.66 23.73 -2.68
C GLU A 72 14.14 23.78 -2.50
N HIS A 73 13.61 24.74 -1.74
CA HIS A 73 12.16 24.85 -1.50
C HIS A 73 11.42 25.27 -2.77
N GLU A 74 11.91 26.31 -3.45
CA GLU A 74 11.35 26.78 -4.71
C GLU A 74 11.60 25.76 -5.84
N ALA A 75 12.79 25.17 -5.90
CA ALA A 75 13.12 24.12 -6.86
C ALA A 75 12.18 22.91 -6.73
N LEU A 76 11.95 22.41 -5.51
CA LEU A 76 11.07 21.26 -5.29
C LEU A 76 9.63 21.56 -5.68
N ALA A 77 9.09 22.73 -5.33
CA ALA A 77 7.73 23.12 -5.70
C ALA A 77 7.54 23.14 -7.23
N LEU A 78 8.52 23.68 -7.97
CA LEU A 78 8.49 23.69 -9.44
C LEU A 78 8.57 22.27 -10.03
N TYR A 79 9.42 21.40 -9.48
CA TYR A 79 9.51 20.01 -9.93
C TYR A 79 8.24 19.21 -9.63
N GLU A 80 7.62 19.40 -8.47
CA GLU A 80 6.32 18.79 -8.13
C GLU A 80 5.22 19.26 -9.09
N GLU A 81 5.19 20.55 -9.41
CA GLU A 81 4.23 21.10 -10.37
C GLU A 81 4.42 20.50 -11.77
N ILE A 82 5.67 20.36 -12.22
CA ILE A 82 5.99 19.70 -13.49
C ILE A 82 5.54 18.23 -13.46
N ALA A 83 5.78 17.52 -12.35
CA ALA A 83 5.45 16.10 -12.16
C ALA A 83 3.94 15.83 -12.15
N ASN A 84 3.10 16.81 -11.78
CA ASN A 84 1.65 16.69 -11.79
C ASN A 84 1.01 16.72 -13.20
N ASN A 85 1.80 16.97 -14.25
CA ASN A 85 1.30 16.91 -15.63
C ASN A 85 1.06 15.46 -16.08
N PRO A 86 0.13 15.20 -17.01
CA PRO A 86 -0.18 13.84 -17.47
C PRO A 86 1.01 13.08 -18.10
N SER A 87 1.97 13.81 -18.66
CA SER A 87 3.21 13.27 -19.23
C SER A 87 4.39 14.12 -18.75
N PRO A 88 4.88 13.85 -17.53
CA PRO A 88 5.98 14.63 -16.97
C PRO A 88 7.30 14.27 -17.66
N PRO A 89 8.18 15.25 -17.92
CA PRO A 89 9.51 14.96 -18.46
C PRO A 89 10.30 14.03 -17.53
N LEU A 90 10.92 12.99 -18.09
CA LEU A 90 11.69 12.00 -17.30
C LEU A 90 12.82 12.65 -16.47
N ASN A 91 13.48 13.67 -17.03
CA ASN A 91 14.53 14.40 -16.31
C ASN A 91 13.99 15.17 -15.10
N ALA A 92 12.75 15.65 -15.15
CA ALA A 92 12.12 16.34 -14.02
C ALA A 92 11.82 15.35 -12.90
N LEU A 93 11.28 14.18 -13.24
CA LEU A 93 11.06 13.08 -12.29
C LEU A 93 12.37 12.60 -11.67
N LEU A 94 13.44 12.55 -12.45
CA LEU A 94 14.75 12.08 -11.99
C LEU A 94 15.37 13.06 -10.99
N ASN A 95 15.34 14.37 -11.30
CA ASN A 95 15.84 15.39 -10.37
C ASN A 95 14.97 15.44 -9.11
N LEU A 96 13.63 15.35 -9.25
CA LEU A 96 12.71 15.28 -8.12
C LEU A 96 12.98 14.06 -7.23
N ALA A 97 13.30 12.90 -7.82
CA ALA A 97 13.65 11.71 -7.05
C ALA A 97 14.91 11.90 -6.20
N VAL A 98 15.94 12.53 -6.75
CA VAL A 98 17.18 12.86 -6.01
C VAL A 98 16.87 13.82 -4.86
N MET A 99 16.10 14.89 -5.11
CA MET A 99 15.71 15.83 -4.05
C MET A 99 14.89 15.17 -2.93
N TYR A 100 14.04 14.19 -3.26
CA TYR A 100 13.32 13.43 -2.23
C TYR A 100 14.24 12.50 -1.45
N GLU A 101 15.20 11.86 -2.11
CA GLU A 101 16.19 11.01 -1.45
C GLU A 101 17.06 11.81 -0.49
N ASP A 102 17.55 12.99 -0.90
CA ASP A 102 18.37 13.88 -0.07
C ASP A 102 17.62 14.36 1.20
N ARG A 103 16.29 14.47 1.13
CA ARG A 103 15.42 14.79 2.28
C ARG A 103 15.02 13.59 3.12
N GLY A 104 15.40 12.38 2.72
CA GLY A 104 15.01 11.13 3.37
C GLY A 104 13.59 10.65 3.04
N ASP A 105 12.90 11.30 2.10
CA ASP A 105 11.57 10.92 1.62
C ASP A 105 11.63 9.75 0.62
N ILE A 106 12.18 8.62 1.06
CA ILE A 106 12.48 7.44 0.22
C ILE A 106 11.25 6.94 -0.57
N ASN A 107 10.05 7.00 0.03
CA ASN A 107 8.81 6.57 -0.63
C ASN A 107 8.45 7.45 -1.85
N ARG A 108 8.66 8.77 -1.75
CA ARG A 108 8.36 9.68 -2.86
C ARG A 108 9.42 9.57 -3.96
N ALA A 109 10.68 9.42 -3.58
CA ALA A 109 11.77 9.11 -4.51
C ALA A 109 11.49 7.83 -5.31
N GLU A 110 11.11 6.74 -4.62
CA GLU A 110 10.75 5.46 -5.26
C GLU A 110 9.60 5.63 -6.26
N LYS A 111 8.56 6.40 -5.91
CA LYS A 111 7.41 6.66 -6.79
C LYS A 111 7.84 7.35 -8.09
N CYS A 112 8.67 8.39 -8.01
CA CYS A 112 9.18 9.11 -9.18
C CYS A 112 10.01 8.18 -10.08
N LEU A 113 10.89 7.37 -9.51
CA LEU A 113 11.74 6.44 -10.26
C LEU A 113 10.94 5.31 -10.92
N ARG A 114 9.90 4.79 -10.26
CA ARG A 114 8.99 3.80 -10.86
C ARG A 114 8.31 4.36 -12.11
N GLN A 115 7.80 5.58 -12.07
CA GLN A 115 7.18 6.22 -13.25
C GLN A 115 8.13 6.30 -14.45
N ILE A 116 9.43 6.57 -14.21
CA ILE A 116 10.45 6.57 -15.26
C ILE A 116 10.64 5.15 -15.81
N LEU A 117 10.79 4.15 -14.93
CA LEU A 117 11.06 2.76 -15.33
C LEU A 117 9.85 2.08 -15.98
N ASP A 118 8.62 2.47 -15.64
CA ASP A 118 7.41 2.00 -16.31
C ASP A 118 7.37 2.46 -17.78
N THR A 119 7.90 3.65 -18.06
CA THR A 119 7.98 4.23 -19.42
C THR A 119 9.23 3.74 -20.16
N GLN A 120 10.37 3.70 -19.47
CA GLN A 120 11.67 3.31 -20.02
C GLN A 120 12.39 2.36 -19.04
N PRO A 121 12.12 1.04 -19.13
CA PRO A 121 12.67 0.05 -18.20
C PRO A 121 14.21 -0.03 -18.17
N THR A 122 14.87 0.40 -19.24
CA THR A 122 16.33 0.38 -19.40
C THR A 122 17.00 1.72 -19.13
N HIS A 123 16.30 2.68 -18.48
CA HIS A 123 16.84 4.01 -18.21
C HIS A 123 18.00 3.93 -17.19
N PRO A 124 19.27 4.21 -17.58
CA PRO A 124 20.44 3.90 -16.75
C PRO A 124 20.46 4.59 -15.39
N ARG A 125 20.20 5.91 -15.34
CA ARG A 125 20.21 6.68 -14.08
C ARG A 125 19.07 6.28 -13.14
N ALA A 126 17.86 6.12 -13.67
CA ALA A 126 16.71 5.69 -12.87
C ALA A 126 16.90 4.27 -12.28
N THR A 127 17.48 3.33 -13.03
CA THR A 127 17.82 2.01 -12.49
C THR A 127 18.87 2.09 -11.38
N LEU A 128 19.88 2.96 -11.52
CA LEU A 128 20.90 3.18 -10.50
C LEU A 128 20.28 3.78 -9.24
N TYR A 129 19.61 4.93 -9.35
CA TYR A 129 18.97 5.59 -8.21
C TYR A 129 17.90 4.71 -7.55
N MET A 130 17.20 3.85 -8.31
CA MET A 130 16.26 2.90 -7.72
C MET A 130 16.96 1.89 -6.81
N LYS A 131 18.17 1.44 -7.15
CA LYS A 131 18.94 0.55 -6.26
C LYS A 131 19.35 1.26 -4.99
N ASP A 132 19.77 2.52 -5.09
CA ASP A 132 20.17 3.34 -3.95
C ASP A 132 18.97 3.60 -3.02
N VAL A 133 17.84 4.02 -3.57
CA VAL A 133 16.56 4.21 -2.85
C VAL A 133 16.09 2.91 -2.17
N LEU A 134 16.17 1.75 -2.84
CA LEU A 134 15.80 0.47 -2.23
C LEU A 134 16.76 0.03 -1.14
N ALA A 135 18.06 0.30 -1.28
CA ALA A 135 19.05 0.05 -0.24
C ALA A 135 18.80 0.95 0.97
N SER A 136 18.51 2.23 0.74
CA SER A 136 18.12 3.19 1.76
C SER A 136 16.83 2.76 2.47
N ARG A 137 15.81 2.26 1.75
CA ARG A 137 14.57 1.72 2.34
C ARG A 137 14.83 0.55 3.31
N ASN A 138 15.83 -0.28 3.03
CA ASN A 138 16.23 -1.38 3.91
C ASN A 138 17.04 -0.91 5.14
N MET A 139 17.49 0.35 5.17
CA MET A 139 18.26 0.95 6.28
C MET A 139 17.44 1.94 7.12
N VAL A 140 16.26 2.39 6.66
CA VAL A 140 15.37 3.22 7.48
C VAL A 140 14.61 2.33 8.48
N TYR A 141 15.23 2.11 9.64
CA TYR A 141 14.52 1.81 10.87
C TYR A 141 13.69 3.04 11.26
N ASP A 142 12.47 3.12 10.75
CA ASP A 142 11.49 4.10 11.21
C ASP A 142 11.12 3.77 12.66
N GLU A 143 11.74 4.45 13.63
CA GLU A 143 11.44 4.26 15.06
C GLU A 143 9.96 4.49 15.38
N GLU A 144 9.26 5.36 14.64
CA GLU A 144 7.86 5.68 14.85
C GLU A 144 6.97 4.55 14.31
N HIS A 145 7.23 4.05 13.11
CA HIS A 145 6.54 2.89 12.56
C HIS A 145 6.87 1.59 13.31
N VAL A 146 8.11 1.38 13.79
CA VAL A 146 8.45 0.26 14.67
C VAL A 146 7.73 0.39 16.00
N ARG A 147 7.65 1.59 16.60
CA ARG A 147 6.88 1.81 17.84
C ARG A 147 5.40 1.57 17.61
N ASP A 148 4.82 2.00 16.50
CA ASP A 148 3.40 1.82 16.22
C ASP A 148 3.06 0.37 15.83
N VAL A 149 3.94 -0.30 15.10
CA VAL A 149 3.86 -1.75 14.87
C VAL A 149 4.03 -2.51 16.18
N ALA A 150 4.96 -2.12 17.04
CA ALA A 150 5.17 -2.74 18.35
C ALA A 150 3.99 -2.50 19.30
N LYS A 151 3.44 -1.28 19.36
CA LYS A 151 2.23 -0.94 20.12
C LYS A 151 1.03 -1.74 19.60
N ARG A 152 0.88 -1.83 18.27
CA ARG A 152 -0.20 -2.59 17.64
C ARG A 152 -0.05 -4.08 17.94
N ASN A 153 1.15 -4.64 17.81
CA ASN A 153 1.41 -6.05 18.12
C ASN A 153 1.18 -6.33 19.62
N ALA A 154 1.68 -5.47 20.51
CA ALA A 154 1.42 -5.58 21.95
C ALA A 154 -0.07 -5.51 22.29
N LEU A 155 -0.84 -4.67 21.59
CA LEU A 155 -2.29 -4.60 21.74
C LEU A 155 -2.98 -5.89 21.26
N LEU A 156 -2.51 -6.49 20.16
CA LEU A 156 -3.03 -7.76 19.65
C LEU A 156 -2.71 -8.93 20.59
N ASP A 157 -1.58 -8.88 21.28
CA ASP A 157 -1.16 -9.89 22.27
C ASP A 157 -1.87 -9.74 23.62
N THR A 158 -2.60 -8.64 23.83
CA THR A 158 -3.33 -8.38 25.07
C THR A 158 -4.40 -9.47 25.30
N PRO A 159 -4.41 -10.15 26.46
CA PRO A 159 -5.39 -11.16 26.79
C PRO A 159 -6.83 -10.65 26.78
N VAL A 160 -7.77 -11.45 26.28
CA VAL A 160 -9.20 -11.08 26.30
C VAL A 160 -9.77 -10.92 27.72
N THR A 161 -9.06 -11.43 28.74
CA THR A 161 -9.42 -11.31 30.16
C THR A 161 -9.24 -9.91 30.72
N ASP A 162 -8.38 -9.11 30.09
CA ASP A 162 -8.01 -7.78 30.57
C ASP A 162 -9.05 -6.72 30.18
N PHE A 163 -10.00 -7.10 29.31
CA PHE A 163 -11.10 -6.25 28.92
C PHE A 163 -12.34 -6.47 29.80
N GLU A 164 -13.08 -5.38 30.02
CA GLU A 164 -14.34 -5.36 30.78
C GLU A 164 -15.48 -6.03 30.00
N LEU A 165 -15.44 -7.35 29.95
CA LEU A 165 -16.47 -8.19 29.34
C LEU A 165 -17.31 -8.87 30.42
N SER A 166 -18.59 -9.14 30.13
CA SER A 166 -19.43 -9.92 31.03
C SER A 166 -18.82 -11.30 31.31
N VAL A 167 -19.16 -11.87 32.47
CA VAL A 167 -18.73 -13.23 32.86
C VAL A 167 -19.14 -14.26 31.79
N ARG A 168 -20.30 -14.05 31.15
CA ARG A 168 -20.79 -14.90 30.06
C ARG A 168 -19.89 -14.80 28.82
N ALA A 169 -19.59 -13.58 28.35
CA ALA A 169 -18.72 -13.38 27.19
C ALA A 169 -17.33 -13.98 27.42
N ARG A 170 -16.70 -13.73 28.57
CA ARG A 170 -15.39 -14.33 28.93
C ARG A 170 -15.41 -15.85 28.96
N ASN A 171 -16.43 -16.45 29.55
CA ASN A 171 -16.55 -17.91 29.62
C ASN A 171 -16.75 -18.54 28.24
N CYS A 172 -17.49 -17.88 27.34
CA CYS A 172 -17.63 -18.32 25.96
C CYS A 172 -16.30 -18.21 25.18
N LEU A 173 -15.62 -17.06 25.23
CA LEU A 173 -14.34 -16.86 24.55
C LEU A 173 -13.27 -17.89 25.01
N LYS A 174 -13.21 -18.14 26.32
CA LYS A 174 -12.32 -19.16 26.90
C LYS A 174 -12.61 -20.57 26.36
N LYS A 175 -13.89 -20.94 26.23
CA LYS A 175 -14.30 -22.24 25.67
C LYS A 175 -14.02 -22.35 24.17
N MET A 176 -14.01 -21.23 23.46
CA MET A 176 -13.65 -21.12 22.04
C MET A 176 -12.13 -21.05 21.80
N GLN A 177 -11.32 -21.15 22.87
CA GLN A 177 -9.86 -20.98 22.82
C GLN A 177 -9.40 -19.63 22.27
N ILE A 178 -10.24 -18.59 22.36
CA ILE A 178 -9.89 -17.22 22.00
C ILE A 178 -9.23 -16.60 23.24
N ARG A 179 -7.91 -16.39 23.18
CA ARG A 179 -7.12 -15.96 24.34
C ARG A 179 -6.66 -14.52 24.24
N THR A 180 -6.36 -14.04 23.04
CA THR A 180 -5.86 -12.69 22.80
C THR A 180 -6.83 -11.87 21.96
N LEU A 181 -6.63 -10.55 21.95
CA LEU A 181 -7.37 -9.66 21.06
C LEU A 181 -7.13 -10.03 19.59
N GLY A 182 -5.90 -10.41 19.22
CA GLY A 182 -5.55 -10.88 17.89
C GLY A 182 -6.32 -12.13 17.44
N ASP A 183 -6.56 -13.08 18.34
CA ASP A 183 -7.39 -14.24 18.06
C ASP A 183 -8.84 -13.83 17.78
N LEU A 184 -9.38 -12.91 18.58
CA LEU A 184 -10.75 -12.43 18.46
C LEU A 184 -11.00 -11.74 17.11
N LEU A 185 -10.01 -10.99 16.59
CA LEU A 185 -10.11 -10.32 15.29
C LEU A 185 -10.17 -11.28 14.09
N LYS A 186 -9.73 -12.53 14.26
CA LYS A 186 -9.76 -13.57 13.23
C LYS A 186 -11.09 -14.32 13.18
N VAL A 187 -11.96 -14.10 14.16
CA VAL A 187 -13.26 -14.76 14.25
C VAL A 187 -14.36 -13.83 13.73
N THR A 188 -15.27 -14.39 12.95
CA THR A 188 -16.43 -13.68 12.41
C THR A 188 -17.60 -13.67 13.41
N GLU A 189 -18.52 -12.73 13.20
CA GLU A 189 -19.75 -12.64 14.01
C GLU A 189 -20.59 -13.92 13.92
N ALA A 190 -20.65 -14.51 12.72
CA ALA A 190 -21.39 -15.74 12.47
C ALA A 190 -20.80 -16.93 13.24
N GLU A 191 -19.47 -17.03 13.31
CA GLU A 191 -18.77 -18.08 14.07
C GLU A 191 -19.03 -17.93 15.57
N LEU A 192 -19.01 -16.70 16.10
CA LEU A 192 -19.33 -16.43 17.50
C LEU A 192 -20.77 -16.86 17.83
N LEU A 193 -21.74 -16.45 17.01
CA LEU A 193 -23.16 -16.81 17.20
C LEU A 193 -23.46 -18.30 17.02
N SER A 194 -22.62 -19.02 16.28
CA SER A 194 -22.81 -20.45 16.05
C SER A 194 -22.52 -21.32 17.30
N TYR A 195 -21.88 -20.74 18.32
CA TYR A 195 -21.41 -21.50 19.49
C TYR A 195 -22.48 -21.64 20.58
N LYS A 196 -22.57 -22.84 21.15
CA LYS A 196 -23.58 -23.18 22.16
C LYS A 196 -23.45 -22.25 23.37
N ASN A 197 -24.54 -21.53 23.67
CA ASN A 197 -24.69 -20.56 24.76
C ASN A 197 -24.05 -19.18 24.55
N PHE A 198 -23.48 -18.89 23.37
CA PHE A 198 -23.16 -17.53 22.98
C PHE A 198 -24.45 -16.79 22.58
N GLY A 199 -24.63 -15.54 23.01
CA GLY A 199 -25.86 -14.78 22.81
C GLY A 199 -25.62 -13.41 22.21
N GLU A 200 -26.68 -12.79 21.68
CA GLU A 200 -26.62 -11.47 21.05
C GLU A 200 -26.06 -10.38 21.98
N THR A 201 -26.41 -10.42 23.26
CA THR A 201 -25.88 -9.47 24.26
C THR A 201 -24.35 -9.54 24.37
N SER A 202 -23.79 -10.76 24.38
CA SER A 202 -22.33 -10.95 24.42
C SER A 202 -21.65 -10.52 23.12
N LEU A 203 -22.33 -10.65 21.97
CA LEU A 203 -21.83 -10.13 20.70
C LEU A 203 -21.76 -8.60 20.71
N VAL A 204 -22.80 -7.93 21.20
CA VAL A 204 -22.86 -6.47 21.30
C VAL A 204 -21.75 -5.93 22.21
N GLU A 205 -21.53 -6.57 23.37
CA GLU A 205 -20.43 -6.24 24.28
C GLU A 205 -19.06 -6.33 23.60
N ILE A 206 -18.81 -7.43 22.88
CA ILE A 206 -17.55 -7.63 22.16
C ILE A 206 -17.37 -6.58 21.06
N LYS A 207 -18.42 -6.28 20.29
CA LYS A 207 -18.37 -5.24 19.25
C LYS A 207 -18.10 -3.86 19.83
N ALA A 208 -18.74 -3.51 20.95
CA ALA A 208 -18.54 -2.22 21.61
C ALA A 208 -17.10 -2.08 22.12
N MET A 209 -16.54 -3.14 22.73
CA MET A 209 -15.15 -3.18 23.18
C MET A 209 -14.17 -2.99 22.01
N LEU A 210 -14.38 -3.70 20.91
CA LEU A 210 -13.55 -3.59 19.71
C LEU A 210 -13.66 -2.20 19.07
N ALA A 211 -14.87 -1.64 18.96
CA ALA A 211 -15.10 -0.31 18.41
C ALA A 211 -14.40 0.79 19.23
N ALA A 212 -14.39 0.69 20.57
CA ALA A 212 -13.67 1.61 21.44
C ALA A 212 -12.14 1.61 21.23
N LYS A 213 -11.60 0.56 20.58
CA LYS A 213 -10.19 0.41 20.21
C LYS A 213 -9.94 0.66 18.71
N GLY A 214 -10.96 1.09 17.96
CA GLY A 214 -10.88 1.27 16.52
C GLY A 214 -10.79 -0.04 15.72
N LEU A 215 -11.23 -1.15 16.32
CA LEU A 215 -11.13 -2.50 15.78
C LEU A 215 -12.51 -3.06 15.42
N LYS A 216 -12.55 -4.07 14.53
CA LYS A 216 -13.77 -4.76 14.08
C LYS A 216 -13.57 -6.26 14.03
N LEU A 217 -14.61 -7.04 14.32
CA LEU A 217 -14.59 -8.50 14.14
C LEU A 217 -14.31 -8.86 12.68
N GLY A 218 -13.53 -9.91 12.46
CA GLY A 218 -13.15 -10.35 11.12
C GLY A 218 -12.12 -9.47 10.39
N GLN A 219 -11.73 -8.29 10.89
CA GLN A 219 -10.70 -7.46 10.23
C GLN A 219 -9.32 -8.14 10.19
N GLY A 220 -9.05 -9.05 11.13
CA GLY A 220 -7.83 -9.86 11.14
C GLY A 220 -7.78 -10.85 9.97
N LEU A 221 -8.92 -11.11 9.34
CA LEU A 221 -9.00 -11.89 8.11
C LEU A 221 -8.55 -11.09 6.88
N GLU A 222 -8.58 -9.75 6.89
CA GLU A 222 -8.12 -8.93 5.75
C GLU A 222 -6.59 -8.97 5.58
N GLY A 223 -5.85 -9.10 6.70
CA GLY A 223 -4.39 -9.29 6.69
C GLY A 223 -3.94 -10.60 6.03
N THR A 224 -4.82 -11.59 5.95
CA THR A 224 -4.54 -12.81 5.18
C THR A 224 -4.46 -12.55 3.67
N GLY A 225 -5.01 -11.44 3.16
CA GLY A 225 -4.93 -11.08 1.74
C GLY A 225 -3.51 -10.74 1.26
N ARG A 226 -2.69 -10.09 2.09
CA ARG A 226 -1.29 -9.78 1.76
C ARG A 226 -0.43 -11.04 1.73
N ILE A 227 -0.52 -11.86 2.78
CA ILE A 227 0.18 -13.13 2.86
C ILE A 227 -0.28 -14.09 1.75
N ARG A 228 -1.59 -14.13 1.44
CA ARG A 228 -2.10 -14.93 0.32
C ARG A 228 -1.57 -14.45 -1.02
N ARG A 229 -1.45 -13.13 -1.23
CA ARG A 229 -0.90 -12.57 -2.47
C ARG A 229 0.57 -12.89 -2.63
N GLU A 230 1.38 -12.77 -1.57
CA GLU A 230 2.80 -13.17 -1.58
C GLU A 230 2.98 -14.68 -1.86
N VAL A 231 2.20 -15.53 -1.18
CA VAL A 231 2.23 -16.98 -1.39
C VAL A 231 1.72 -17.37 -2.79
N TYR A 232 0.73 -16.66 -3.33
CA TYR A 232 0.24 -16.88 -4.69
C TYR A 232 1.31 -16.53 -5.75
N GLU A 233 2.05 -15.44 -5.56
CA GLU A 233 3.18 -15.08 -6.43
C GLU A 233 4.32 -16.11 -6.36
N GLU A 234 4.64 -16.64 -5.17
CA GLU A 234 5.60 -17.75 -5.04
C GLU A 234 5.14 -19.03 -5.76
N LEU A 235 3.84 -19.35 -5.68
CA LEU A 235 3.26 -20.50 -6.36
C LEU A 235 3.29 -20.32 -7.89
N LYS A 236 3.11 -19.09 -8.39
CA LYS A 236 3.22 -18.76 -9.81
C LYS A 236 4.64 -19.04 -10.36
N GLY A 237 5.66 -18.95 -9.52
CA GLY A 237 7.03 -19.32 -9.86
C GLY A 237 7.30 -20.84 -9.87
N LYS A 238 6.48 -21.64 -9.18
CA LYS A 238 6.68 -23.09 -8.97
C LYS A 238 5.74 -23.98 -9.78
N ALA A 239 4.58 -23.48 -10.18
CA ALA A 239 3.57 -24.23 -10.93
C ALA A 239 3.04 -23.43 -12.13
N PRO A 240 2.66 -24.09 -13.24
CA PRO A 240 2.07 -23.40 -14.39
C PRO A 240 0.79 -22.67 -14.02
N GLU A 241 0.64 -21.43 -14.47
CA GLU A 241 -0.54 -20.57 -14.22
C GLU A 241 -1.85 -21.25 -14.68
N ALA A 242 -1.78 -22.07 -15.73
CA ALA A 242 -2.89 -22.88 -16.21
C ALA A 242 -3.37 -23.95 -15.21
N VAL A 243 -2.53 -24.40 -14.28
CA VAL A 243 -2.90 -25.36 -13.22
C VAL A 243 -3.51 -24.61 -12.03
N LEU A 244 -2.94 -23.47 -11.64
CA LEU A 244 -3.42 -22.65 -10.52
C LEU A 244 -4.85 -22.14 -10.75
N ASN A 245 -5.16 -21.74 -11.98
CA ASN A 245 -6.48 -21.21 -12.35
C ASN A 245 -7.55 -22.29 -12.58
N LYS A 246 -7.23 -23.58 -12.44
CA LYS A 246 -8.24 -24.64 -12.59
C LYS A 246 -9.28 -24.55 -11.46
N PRO A 247 -10.56 -24.74 -11.77
CA PRO A 247 -11.60 -24.73 -10.74
C PRO A 247 -11.48 -25.96 -9.83
N ILE A 248 -11.83 -25.80 -8.55
CA ILE A 248 -11.81 -26.89 -7.57
C ILE A 248 -12.75 -28.06 -7.92
N SER A 249 -13.70 -27.86 -8.84
CA SER A 249 -14.58 -28.91 -9.35
C SER A 249 -13.82 -30.05 -10.02
N VAL A 250 -12.62 -29.79 -10.55
CA VAL A 250 -11.76 -30.79 -11.20
C VAL A 250 -11.21 -31.83 -10.21
N LEU A 251 -11.17 -31.51 -8.92
CA LEU A 251 -10.64 -32.41 -7.89
C LEU A 251 -11.60 -33.57 -7.53
N ASP A 252 -12.84 -33.56 -8.04
CA ASP A 252 -13.88 -34.57 -7.77
C ASP A 252 -14.02 -34.92 -6.27
N LEU A 253 -13.95 -33.88 -5.44
CA LEU A 253 -14.00 -34.03 -3.99
C LEU A 253 -15.38 -34.45 -3.49
N SER A 254 -15.40 -35.15 -2.37
CA SER A 254 -16.60 -35.51 -1.61
C SER A 254 -17.46 -34.29 -1.29
N VAL A 255 -18.76 -34.51 -1.12
CA VAL A 255 -19.74 -33.45 -0.81
C VAL A 255 -19.35 -32.68 0.45
N ARG A 256 -18.74 -33.35 1.43
CA ARG A 256 -18.27 -32.72 2.68
C ARG A 256 -17.08 -31.79 2.43
N ALA A 257 -16.05 -32.27 1.72
CA ALA A 257 -14.90 -31.46 1.35
C ALA A 257 -15.32 -30.26 0.49
N ARG A 258 -16.14 -30.49 -0.54
CA ARG A 258 -16.65 -29.44 -1.43
C ARG A 258 -17.44 -28.36 -0.69
N LYS A 259 -18.36 -28.74 0.19
CA LYS A 259 -19.13 -27.77 1.00
C LYS A 259 -18.22 -26.95 1.93
N ALA A 260 -17.18 -27.57 2.49
CA ALA A 260 -16.24 -26.85 3.32
C ALA A 260 -15.40 -25.83 2.52
N LEU A 261 -14.92 -26.22 1.34
CA LEU A 261 -14.18 -25.32 0.45
C LEU A 261 -15.05 -24.14 -0.03
N GLN A 262 -16.34 -24.38 -0.29
CA GLN A 262 -17.30 -23.33 -0.63
C GLN A 262 -17.51 -22.33 0.52
N LEU A 263 -17.61 -22.82 1.77
CA LEU A 263 -17.73 -21.94 2.95
C LEU A 263 -16.50 -21.04 3.14
N LEU A 264 -15.32 -21.51 2.71
CA LEU A 264 -14.08 -20.74 2.72
C LEU A 264 -13.88 -19.88 1.46
N ASN A 265 -14.88 -19.85 0.55
CA ASN A 265 -14.84 -19.15 -0.73
C ASN A 265 -13.61 -19.52 -1.58
N ILE A 266 -13.23 -20.79 -1.58
CA ILE A 266 -12.11 -21.31 -2.38
C ILE A 266 -12.68 -21.74 -3.73
N GLN A 267 -12.20 -21.12 -4.81
CA GLN A 267 -12.75 -21.34 -6.16
C GLN A 267 -11.76 -22.05 -7.09
N THR A 268 -10.46 -21.79 -6.91
CA THR A 268 -9.39 -22.33 -7.75
C THR A 268 -8.43 -23.25 -6.99
N LEU A 269 -7.62 -24.03 -7.72
CA LEU A 269 -6.55 -24.83 -7.14
C LEU A 269 -5.48 -23.96 -6.48
N GLY A 270 -5.20 -22.78 -7.05
CA GLY A 270 -4.31 -21.80 -6.45
C GLY A 270 -4.84 -21.30 -5.10
N ASP A 271 -6.12 -20.94 -5.04
CA ASP A 271 -6.76 -20.51 -3.78
C ASP A 271 -6.64 -21.59 -2.71
N LEU A 272 -6.80 -22.86 -3.08
CA LEU A 272 -6.70 -23.99 -2.19
C LEU A 272 -5.26 -24.22 -1.69
N ALA A 273 -4.27 -24.10 -2.58
CA ALA A 273 -2.86 -24.26 -2.25
C ALA A 273 -2.35 -23.17 -1.27
N THR A 274 -2.95 -21.97 -1.27
CA THR A 274 -2.62 -20.92 -0.30
C THR A 274 -3.10 -21.20 1.13
N ARG A 275 -3.93 -22.25 1.33
CA ARG A 275 -4.53 -22.59 2.62
C ARG A 275 -3.68 -23.53 3.43
N THR A 276 -3.81 -23.39 4.74
CA THR A 276 -3.17 -24.29 5.71
C THR A 276 -4.15 -25.39 6.13
N GLU A 277 -3.60 -26.48 6.64
CA GLU A 277 -4.41 -27.59 7.15
C GLU A 277 -5.33 -27.17 8.30
N ALA A 278 -4.82 -26.29 9.18
CA ALA A 278 -5.56 -25.76 10.31
C ALA A 278 -6.79 -24.95 9.87
N GLU A 279 -6.67 -24.16 8.80
CA GLU A 279 -7.80 -23.39 8.24
C GLU A 279 -8.90 -24.31 7.72
N LEU A 280 -8.55 -25.40 7.03
CA LEU A 280 -9.53 -26.35 6.52
C LEU A 280 -10.19 -27.12 7.66
N MET A 281 -9.42 -27.54 8.67
CA MET A 281 -9.93 -28.26 9.85
C MET A 281 -10.81 -27.40 10.78
N GLY A 282 -10.72 -26.08 10.67
CA GLY A 282 -11.60 -25.15 11.40
C GLY A 282 -13.04 -25.13 10.88
N VAL A 283 -13.31 -25.66 9.68
CA VAL A 283 -14.65 -25.60 9.08
C VAL A 283 -15.57 -26.64 9.70
N LYS A 284 -16.77 -26.20 10.09
CA LYS A 284 -17.82 -27.06 10.65
C LYS A 284 -18.13 -28.23 9.69
N ASN A 285 -18.06 -29.46 10.21
CA ASN A 285 -18.26 -30.72 9.48
C ASN A 285 -17.16 -31.07 8.45
N PHE A 286 -16.01 -30.41 8.51
CA PHE A 286 -14.77 -30.87 7.87
C PHE A 286 -13.96 -31.72 8.85
N GLY A 287 -13.31 -32.78 8.37
CA GLY A 287 -12.60 -33.72 9.24
C GLY A 287 -11.41 -34.36 8.54
N ALA A 288 -10.69 -35.22 9.28
CA ALA A 288 -9.41 -35.79 8.84
C ALA A 288 -9.48 -36.54 7.50
N THR A 289 -10.58 -37.22 7.21
CA THR A 289 -10.78 -37.92 5.93
C THR A 289 -10.93 -36.96 4.76
N SER A 290 -11.70 -35.88 4.92
CA SER A 290 -11.83 -34.81 3.93
C SER A 290 -10.50 -34.07 3.73
N LEU A 291 -9.70 -33.89 4.79
CA LEU A 291 -8.38 -33.27 4.69
C LEU A 291 -7.42 -34.14 3.88
N MET A 292 -7.37 -35.44 4.17
CA MET A 292 -6.53 -36.39 3.44
C MET A 292 -6.91 -36.45 1.96
N GLU A 293 -8.21 -36.51 1.68
CA GLU A 293 -8.76 -36.45 0.32
C GLU A 293 -8.31 -35.17 -0.42
N VAL A 294 -8.41 -34.00 0.22
CA VAL A 294 -7.96 -32.73 -0.35
C VAL A 294 -6.46 -32.75 -0.64
N LYS A 295 -5.62 -33.20 0.30
CA LYS A 295 -4.17 -33.28 0.10
C LYS A 295 -3.79 -34.20 -1.05
N GLU A 296 -4.38 -35.39 -1.08
CA GLU A 296 -4.11 -36.39 -2.11
C GLU A 296 -4.48 -35.85 -3.49
N LYS A 297 -5.69 -35.31 -3.64
CA LYS A 297 -6.16 -34.75 -4.93
C LYS A 297 -5.36 -33.54 -5.36
N LEU A 298 -4.95 -32.67 -4.42
CA LEU A 298 -4.12 -31.51 -4.72
C LEU A 298 -2.71 -31.94 -5.18
N ALA A 299 -2.14 -32.98 -4.56
CA ALA A 299 -0.84 -33.53 -4.92
C ALA A 299 -0.80 -34.10 -6.34
N HIS A 300 -1.90 -34.68 -6.85
CA HIS A 300 -2.02 -35.12 -8.25
C HIS A 300 -1.84 -33.99 -9.26
N HIS A 301 -2.07 -32.74 -8.84
CA HIS A 301 -1.85 -31.55 -9.65
C HIS A 301 -0.50 -30.87 -9.39
N GLY A 302 0.41 -31.53 -8.65
CA GLY A 302 1.72 -30.99 -8.31
C GLY A 302 1.66 -29.84 -7.29
N LEU A 303 0.55 -29.70 -6.58
CA LEU A 303 0.32 -28.66 -5.57
C LEU A 303 0.22 -29.28 -4.19
N GLN A 304 0.58 -28.51 -3.17
CA GLN A 304 0.44 -28.90 -1.77
C GLN A 304 -0.21 -27.77 -0.99
N LEU A 305 -0.81 -28.10 0.15
CA LEU A 305 -1.29 -27.10 1.08
C LEU A 305 -0.08 -26.38 1.69
N ARG A 306 -0.29 -25.12 2.05
CA ARG A 306 0.73 -24.33 2.73
C ARG A 306 1.05 -24.93 4.09
N THR A 307 2.33 -25.21 4.31
CA THR A 307 2.88 -25.51 5.63
C THR A 307 3.20 -24.21 6.37
N LEU A 308 2.90 -24.17 7.66
CA LEU A 308 3.40 -23.14 8.56
C LEU A 308 4.66 -23.74 9.20
N ASP A 309 5.82 -23.14 8.94
CA ASP A 309 7.02 -23.42 9.74
C ASP A 309 6.90 -22.73 11.12
#